data_AF-A0A2V9NX44-F1
#
_entry.id   AF-A0A2V9NX44-F1
#
_cell.length_a   1.000
_cell.length_b   1.000
_cell.length_c   1.000
_cell.angle_alpha   90.00
_cell.angle_beta   90.00
_cell.angle_gamma   90.00
#
_symmetry.space_group_name_H-M   'P 1'
#
loop_
_entity.id
_entity.type
_entity.pdbx_description
1 polymer ?
#
loop_
_entity_poly.entity_id
_entity_poly.type
_entity_poly.pdbx_seq_one_letter_code
_entity_poly.pdbx_strand_id
1 'polypeptide(L)'
;MVRWHGTAIGRKIDFAYDAPRTPTRTDMSRDLIRDALLLSLAQLYQKDPRQFLTLSRQTIDSSLAREVIAQLRIDGFIEEDMRGVIRLTARGYRDYRNDPLPYAFRN
;
A
#
# COMPACT_ATOMS: atom_id res chain seq x y z
N MET A 1 59.68 2.10 -1.67
CA MET A 1 58.87 1.59 -2.79
C MET A 1 58.21 0.29 -2.34
N VAL A 2 56.98 0.33 -1.81
CA VAL A 2 56.25 -0.89 -1.44
C VAL A 2 54.79 -0.70 -1.83
N ARG A 3 54.38 -1.45 -2.85
CA ARG A 3 53.00 -1.62 -3.28
C ARG A 3 52.33 -2.62 -2.35
N TRP A 4 51.19 -2.26 -1.78
CA TRP A 4 50.25 -3.20 -1.17
C TRP A 4 48.93 -3.11 -1.93
N HIS A 5 48.54 -4.20 -2.59
CA HIS A 5 47.18 -4.44 -3.08
C HIS A 5 46.47 -5.28 -2.02
N GLY A 6 45.51 -4.69 -1.32
CA GLY A 6 44.63 -5.39 -0.38
C GLY A 6 43.18 -5.25 -0.84
N THR A 7 42.66 -6.28 -1.49
CA THR A 7 41.24 -6.41 -1.87
C THR A 7 40.41 -6.63 -0.61
N ALA A 8 39.77 -5.58 -0.11
CA ALA A 8 38.82 -5.68 1.00
C ALA A 8 37.39 -5.72 0.45
N ILE A 9 36.83 -6.93 0.35
CA ILE A 9 35.40 -7.21 0.21
C ILE A 9 34.71 -6.84 1.53
N GLY A 10 34.52 -5.53 1.74
CA GLY A 10 33.74 -5.02 2.85
C GLY A 10 32.26 -5.07 2.50
N ARG A 11 31.53 -6.07 3.01
CA ARG A 11 30.07 -5.94 3.18
C ARG A 11 29.83 -4.78 4.14
N LYS A 12 29.60 -3.59 3.61
CA LYS A 12 29.06 -2.48 4.38
C LYS A 12 27.63 -2.84 4.75
N ILE A 13 27.46 -3.36 5.96
CA ILE A 13 26.16 -3.32 6.63
C ILE A 13 26.11 -1.91 7.22
N ASP A 14 25.64 -0.96 6.43
CA ASP A 14 25.44 0.42 6.87
C ASP A 14 24.24 0.44 7.83
N PHE A 15 24.52 0.31 9.13
CA PHE A 15 23.61 0.72 10.19
C PHE A 15 23.59 2.25 10.22
N ALA A 16 22.91 2.86 9.26
CA ALA A 16 22.63 4.29 9.28
C ALA A 16 21.41 4.53 10.18
N TYR A 17 21.58 5.40 11.18
CA TYR A 17 20.48 5.99 11.93
C TYR A 17 19.40 6.51 10.95
N ASP A 18 18.16 6.04 11.17
CA ASP A 18 16.98 6.28 10.33
C ASP A 18 16.59 7.77 10.38
N ALA A 19 17.22 8.59 9.53
CA ALA A 19 16.66 9.89 9.15
C ALA A 19 15.30 9.64 8.48
N PRO A 20 14.27 10.50 8.67
CA PRO A 20 12.95 10.26 8.10
C PRO A 20 13.12 10.05 6.60
N ARG A 21 12.90 8.80 6.13
CA ARG A 21 12.98 8.48 4.71
C ARG A 21 12.07 9.46 4.01
N THR A 22 12.63 10.34 3.19
CA THR A 22 11.82 11.18 2.32
C THR A 22 10.99 10.20 1.49
N PRO A 23 9.64 10.24 1.60
CA PRO A 23 8.80 9.30 0.92
C PRO A 23 9.12 9.41 -0.57
N THR A 24 9.58 8.31 -1.16
CA THR A 24 9.93 8.32 -2.58
C THR A 24 8.66 8.60 -3.40
N ARG A 25 8.79 9.05 -4.65
CA ARG A 25 7.62 9.30 -5.51
C ARG A 25 6.70 8.07 -5.63
N THR A 26 7.29 6.88 -5.53
CA THR A 26 6.58 5.60 -5.54
C THR A 26 5.79 5.37 -4.25
N ASP A 27 6.33 5.79 -3.10
CA ASP A 27 5.69 5.68 -1.79
C ASP A 27 4.43 6.54 -1.71
N MET A 28 4.54 7.82 -2.10
CA MET A 28 3.38 8.72 -2.21
C MET A 28 2.34 8.21 -3.21
N SER A 29 2.77 7.66 -4.36
CA SER A 29 1.84 7.11 -5.35
C SER A 29 1.11 5.88 -4.81
N ARG A 30 1.80 5.05 -4.01
CA ARG A 30 1.23 3.87 -3.36
C ARG A 30 0.18 4.28 -2.33
N ASP A 31 0.49 5.24 -1.48
CA ASP A 31 -0.45 5.76 -0.49
C ASP A 31 -1.68 6.37 -1.16
N LEU A 32 -1.52 7.17 -2.22
CA LEU A 32 -2.65 7.74 -2.96
C LEU A 32 -3.57 6.67 -3.56
N ILE A 33 -3.00 5.60 -4.13
CA ILE A 33 -3.79 4.50 -4.68
C ILE A 33 -4.51 3.74 -3.57
N ARG A 34 -3.82 3.45 -2.46
CA ARG A 34 -4.40 2.79 -1.28
C ARG A 34 -5.58 3.60 -0.76
N ASP A 35 -5.37 4.89 -0.58
CA ASP A 35 -6.35 5.78 0.02
C ASP A 35 -7.58 5.95 -0.88
N ALA A 36 -7.39 6.09 -2.19
CA ALA A 36 -8.48 6.14 -3.16
C ALA A 36 -9.29 4.83 -3.23
N LEU A 37 -8.60 3.67 -3.14
CA LEU A 37 -9.24 2.36 -3.09
C LEU A 37 -10.07 2.20 -1.81
N LEU A 38 -9.47 2.49 -0.65
CA LEU A 38 -10.14 2.39 0.64
C LEU A 38 -11.35 3.32 0.74
N LEU A 39 -11.24 4.56 0.25
CA LEU A 39 -12.36 5.50 0.19
C LEU A 39 -13.52 4.93 -0.64
N SER A 40 -13.22 4.43 -1.85
CA SER A 40 -14.23 3.85 -2.75
C SER A 40 -14.90 2.63 -2.14
N LEU A 41 -14.11 1.76 -1.49
CA LEU A 41 -14.60 0.58 -0.80
C LEU A 41 -15.43 0.93 0.45
N ALA A 42 -15.04 1.94 1.21
CA ALA A 42 -15.77 2.40 2.39
C ALA A 42 -17.13 2.99 2.00
N GLN A 43 -17.19 3.78 0.93
CA GLN A 43 -18.45 4.30 0.39
C GLN A 43 -19.37 3.16 -0.09
N LEU A 44 -18.81 2.14 -0.73
CA LEU A 44 -19.57 0.96 -1.15
C LEU A 44 -20.09 0.19 0.07
N TYR A 45 -19.23 -0.05 1.06
CA TYR A 45 -19.56 -0.77 2.29
C TYR A 45 -20.66 -0.07 3.10
N GLN A 46 -20.66 1.27 3.13
CA GLN A 46 -21.72 2.05 3.78
C GLN A 46 -23.09 1.86 3.11
N LYS A 47 -23.12 1.65 1.79
CA LYS A 47 -24.36 1.40 1.05
C LYS A 47 -24.80 -0.05 1.19
N ASP A 48 -23.89 -0.98 0.93
CA ASP A 48 -24.10 -2.41 1.10
C ASP A 48 -22.78 -3.11 1.47
N PRO A 49 -22.65 -3.65 2.71
CA PRO A 49 -21.43 -4.32 3.17
C PRO A 49 -21.18 -5.68 2.50
N ARG A 50 -22.14 -6.21 1.74
CA ARG A 50 -22.01 -7.47 1.00
C ARG A 50 -21.57 -7.26 -0.44
N GLN A 51 -21.57 -6.02 -0.92
CA GLN A 51 -21.26 -5.72 -2.30
C GLN A 51 -19.75 -5.76 -2.57
N PHE A 52 -19.39 -6.39 -3.67
CA PHE A 52 -18.02 -6.39 -4.19
C PHE A 52 -17.83 -5.24 -5.18
N LEU A 53 -16.65 -4.63 -5.12
CA LEU A 53 -16.17 -3.67 -6.09
C LEU A 53 -15.36 -4.40 -7.17
N THR A 54 -15.82 -4.30 -8.41
CA THR A 54 -15.03 -4.73 -9.56
C THR A 54 -14.11 -3.60 -10.00
N LEU A 55 -12.80 -3.84 -9.91
CA LEU A 55 -11.78 -2.92 -10.36
C LEU A 55 -11.72 -2.86 -11.89
N SER A 56 -11.37 -1.68 -12.40
CA SER A 56 -11.15 -1.50 -13.82
C SER A 56 -9.91 -2.28 -14.29
N ARG A 57 -9.88 -2.63 -15.58
CA ARG A 57 -8.74 -3.34 -16.19
C ARG A 57 -7.42 -2.58 -16.01
N GLN A 58 -7.45 -1.25 -16.06
CA GLN A 58 -6.28 -0.40 -15.82
C GLN A 58 -5.69 -0.61 -14.41
N THR A 59 -6.54 -0.71 -13.39
CA THR A 59 -6.12 -0.97 -12.01
C THR A 59 -5.54 -2.38 -11.86
N ILE A 60 -6.13 -3.37 -12.54
CA ILE A 60 -5.65 -4.76 -12.52
C ILE A 60 -4.29 -4.89 -13.23
N ASP A 61 -4.07 -4.13 -14.29
CA ASP A 61 -2.82 -4.18 -15.08
C ASP A 61 -1.67 -3.44 -14.37
N SER A 62 -1.98 -2.40 -13.59
CA SER A 62 -0.99 -1.66 -12.80
C SER A 62 -0.29 -2.55 -11.75
N SER A 63 1.03 -2.65 -11.83
CA SER A 63 1.84 -3.38 -10.84
C SER A 63 1.71 -2.78 -9.44
N LEU A 64 1.78 -1.46 -9.35
CA LEU A 64 1.67 -0.72 -8.09
C LEU A 64 0.32 -0.94 -7.42
N ALA A 65 -0.78 -0.90 -8.18
CA ALA A 65 -2.11 -1.14 -7.62
C ALA A 65 -2.28 -2.59 -7.15
N ARG A 66 -1.74 -3.57 -7.90
CA ARG A 66 -1.74 -4.97 -7.48
C ARG A 66 -0.98 -5.19 -6.18
N GLU A 67 0.16 -4.53 -6.00
CA GLU A 67 0.90 -4.59 -4.73
C GLU A 67 0.09 -4.03 -3.56
N VAL A 68 -0.58 -2.89 -3.76
CA VAL A 68 -1.45 -2.28 -2.73
C VAL A 68 -2.59 -3.22 -2.35
N ILE A 69 -3.27 -3.82 -3.35
CA ILE A 69 -4.38 -4.75 -3.13
C ILE A 69 -3.88 -5.99 -2.36
N ALA A 70 -2.74 -6.55 -2.78
CA ALA A 70 -2.15 -7.69 -2.10
C ALA A 70 -1.82 -7.36 -0.64
N GLN A 71 -1.26 -6.18 -0.36
CA GLN A 71 -0.96 -5.74 0.99
C GLN A 71 -2.23 -5.57 1.83
N LEU A 72 -3.25 -4.87 1.33
CA LEU A 72 -4.52 -4.70 2.03
C LEU A 72 -5.22 -6.03 2.35
N ARG A 73 -5.08 -7.01 1.45
CA ARG A 73 -5.58 -8.37 1.67
C ARG A 73 -4.79 -9.08 2.78
N ILE A 74 -3.47 -9.00 2.76
CA ILE A 74 -2.60 -9.58 3.79
C ILE A 74 -2.93 -8.98 5.16
N ASP A 75 -3.14 -7.67 5.22
CA ASP A 75 -3.47 -6.95 6.45
C ASP A 75 -4.90 -7.24 6.95
N GLY A 76 -5.73 -7.87 6.12
CA GLY A 76 -7.12 -8.24 6.43
C GLY A 76 -8.12 -7.07 6.30
N PHE A 77 -7.73 -5.98 5.63
CA PHE A 77 -8.63 -4.87 5.34
C PHE A 77 -9.63 -5.21 4.25
N ILE A 78 -9.21 -5.99 3.25
CA ILE A 78 -10.05 -6.39 2.12
C ILE A 78 -10.05 -7.90 1.93
N GLU A 79 -11.13 -8.38 1.33
CA GLU A 79 -11.24 -9.71 0.76
C GLU A 79 -11.25 -9.60 -0.77
N GLU A 80 -10.58 -10.52 -1.45
CA GLU A 80 -10.59 -10.66 -2.90
C GLU A 80 -11.22 -12.01 -3.25
N ASP A 81 -12.33 -11.98 -3.97
CA ASP A 81 -13.06 -13.19 -4.39
C ASP A 81 -12.47 -13.74 -5.70
N MET A 82 -12.35 -12.85 -6.69
CA MET A 82 -11.68 -13.11 -7.96
C MET A 82 -10.73 -11.96 -8.28
N ARG A 83 -9.81 -12.16 -9.23
CA ARG A 83 -8.80 -11.15 -9.55
C ARG A 83 -9.45 -9.81 -9.91
N GLY A 84 -9.22 -8.79 -9.07
CA GLY A 84 -9.81 -7.46 -9.25
C GLY A 84 -11.26 -7.32 -8.77
N VAL A 85 -11.82 -8.31 -8.09
CA VAL A 85 -13.13 -8.26 -7.44
C VAL A 85 -12.91 -8.27 -5.94
N ILE A 86 -13.00 -7.10 -5.32
CA ILE A 86 -12.59 -6.89 -3.93
C ILE A 86 -13.70 -6.28 -3.09
N ARG A 87 -13.68 -6.55 -1.79
CA ARG A 87 -14.65 -6.05 -0.81
C ARG A 87 -13.94 -5.65 0.47
N LEU A 88 -14.46 -4.61 1.13
CA LEU A 88 -13.97 -4.22 2.45
C LEU A 88 -14.46 -5.21 3.52
N THR A 89 -13.57 -5.64 4.41
CA THR A 89 -13.99 -6.43 5.57
C THR A 89 -14.60 -5.53 6.65
N ALA A 90 -15.40 -6.12 7.55
CA ALA A 90 -15.91 -5.38 8.71
C ALA A 90 -14.78 -4.81 9.57
N ARG A 91 -13.66 -5.53 9.67
CA ARG A 91 -12.43 -5.08 10.33
C ARG A 91 -11.82 -3.89 9.59
N GLY A 92 -11.60 -4.02 8.29
CA GLY A 92 -11.02 -2.96 7.46
C GLY A 92 -11.85 -1.68 7.47
N TYR A 93 -13.18 -1.78 7.47
CA TYR A 93 -14.07 -0.63 7.61
C TYR A 93 -13.97 0.04 8.99
N ARG A 94 -13.92 -0.77 10.07
CA ARG A 94 -13.76 -0.25 11.42
C ARG A 94 -12.42 0.47 11.59
N ASP A 95 -11.35 -0.13 11.07
CA ASP A 95 -10.00 0.41 11.16
C ASP A 95 -9.88 1.69 10.31
N TYR A 96 -10.44 1.72 9.10
CA TYR A 96 -10.57 2.94 8.28
C TYR A 96 -11.33 4.07 8.98
N ARG A 97 -12.38 3.74 9.75
CA ARG A 97 -13.19 4.74 10.47
C ARG A 97 -12.49 5.27 11.73
N ASN A 98 -11.72 4.43 12.41
CA ASN A 98 -11.02 4.78 13.65
C ASN A 98 -9.71 5.51 13.39
N ASP A 99 -9.04 5.22 12.28
CA ASP A 99 -7.81 5.88 11.85
C ASP A 99 -8.04 6.47 10.44
N PRO A 100 -8.68 7.66 10.36
CA PRO A 100 -8.93 8.30 9.08
C PRO A 100 -7.58 8.60 8.42
N LEU A 101 -7.43 8.11 7.19
CA LEU A 101 -6.20 8.20 6.41
C LEU A 101 -5.58 9.61 6.47
N PRO A 102 -4.26 9.73 6.72
CA PRO A 102 -3.61 11.02 6.95
C PRO A 102 -3.74 12.00 5.77
N TYR A 103 -4.00 11.51 4.55
CA TYR A 103 -4.18 12.35 3.36
C TYR A 103 -5.64 12.79 3.09
N ALA A 104 -6.62 12.40 3.91
CA ALA A 104 -7.99 12.90 3.79
C ALA A 104 -8.15 14.38 4.22
N PHE A 105 -7.08 15.02 4.71
CA PHE A 105 -7.06 16.43 5.16
C PHE A 105 -6.15 17.34 4.32
N ARG A 106 -6.24 17.28 2.98
CA ARG A 106 -5.70 18.35 2.13
C ARG A 106 -6.78 18.88 1.19
N ASN A 107 -7.47 19.90 1.71
CA ASN A 107 -8.31 20.83 0.95
C ASN A 107 -7.44 21.76 0.11
#